data_AF-A0A251TZ58-F1
#
_entry.id   AF-A0A251TZ58-F1
#
_cell.length_a   1.000
_cell.length_b   1.000
_cell.length_c   1.000
_cell.angle_alpha   90.00
_cell.angle_beta   90.00
_cell.angle_gamma   90.00
#
_symmetry.space_group_name_H-M   'P 1'
#
loop_
_entity.id
_entity.type
_entity.pdbx_description
1 polymer ?
#
loop_
_entity_poly.entity_id
_entity_poly.type
_entity_poly.pdbx_seq_one_letter_code
_entity_poly.pdbx_strand_id
1 'polypeptide(L)'
;MVLELCRFLNKYITKHGRTSPFKWVTLQPEFEKVINHKFASDKAMKNKYDSMRKEYNLWKSLKNGETGLGWNESTKQLNCSDEWWKRKIQF
;
A
#
# COMPACT_ATOMS: atom_id res chain seq x y z
N MET A 1 -7.50 -2.72 8.56
CA MET A 1 -6.12 -2.26 8.83
C MET A 1 -5.51 -1.48 7.65
N VAL A 2 -5.45 -2.03 6.43
CA VAL A 2 -4.86 -1.34 5.25
C VAL A 2 -5.58 -0.03 4.91
N LEU A 3 -6.91 -0.06 4.77
CA LEU A 3 -7.72 1.13 4.46
C LEU A 3 -7.62 2.21 5.55
N GLU A 4 -7.61 1.79 6.82
CA GLU A 4 -7.47 2.70 7.96
C GLU A 4 -6.11 3.39 7.97
N LEU A 5 -5.02 2.66 7.67
CA LEU A 5 -3.69 3.24 7.54
C LEU A 5 -3.63 4.26 6.39
N CYS A 6 -4.23 3.94 5.23
CA CYS A 6 -4.32 4.87 4.10
C CYS A 6 -5.08 6.16 4.47
N ARG A 7 -6.25 6.05 5.11
CA ARG A 7 -7.05 7.20 5.55
C ARG A 7 -6.26 8.06 6.53
N PHE A 8 -5.62 7.42 7.52
CA PHE A 8 -4.81 8.09 8.53
C PHE A 8 -3.65 8.86 7.91
N LEU A 9 -2.85 8.23 7.04
CA LEU A 9 -1.71 8.87 6.39
C LEU A 9 -2.12 9.97 5.39
N ASN A 10 -3.24 9.80 4.69
CA ASN A 10 -3.79 10.85 3.82
C ASN A 10 -4.21 12.09 4.64
N LYS A 11 -4.79 11.90 5.82
CA LYS A 11 -5.10 13.00 6.75
C LYS A 11 -3.83 13.71 7.22
N TYR A 12 -2.76 12.96 7.50
CA TYR A 12 -1.46 13.56 7.82
C TYR A 12 -0.90 14.40 6.67
N ILE A 13 -0.90 13.85 5.46
CA ILE A 13 -0.42 14.54 4.25
C ILE A 13 -1.21 15.81 3.96
N THR A 14 -2.54 15.79 4.10
CA THR A 14 -3.38 16.97 3.86
C THR A 14 -3.09 18.09 4.86
N LYS A 15 -2.71 17.75 6.10
CA LYS A 15 -2.35 18.71 7.15
C LYS A 15 -0.92 19.25 7.04
N HIS A 16 0.04 18.41 6.66
CA HIS A 16 1.46 18.74 6.69
C HIS A 16 2.10 18.97 5.31
N GLY A 17 1.38 18.71 4.22
CA GLY A 17 1.88 18.80 2.85
C GLY A 17 2.36 17.45 2.30
N ARG A 18 2.25 17.29 0.98
CA ARG A 18 2.54 16.02 0.27
C ARG A 18 3.99 15.57 0.33
N THR A 19 4.91 16.49 0.50
CA THR A 19 6.36 16.22 0.55
C THR A 19 6.88 16.04 1.98
N SER A 20 6.03 16.23 2.98
CA SER A 20 6.45 16.14 4.38
C SER A 20 6.78 14.70 4.76
N PRO A 21 7.95 14.46 5.40
CA PRO A 21 8.33 13.12 5.83
C PRO A 21 7.40 12.63 6.94
N PHE A 22 7.05 11.35 6.90
CA PHE A 22 6.29 10.72 7.97
C PHE A 22 7.13 10.60 9.24
N LYS A 23 6.64 11.23 10.32
CA LYS A 23 7.23 11.10 11.67
C LYS A 23 6.69 9.84 12.36
N TRP A 24 7.22 8.67 12.03
CA TRP A 24 6.68 7.37 12.48
C TRP A 24 6.56 7.22 14.01
N VAL A 25 7.53 7.74 14.77
CA VAL A 25 7.50 7.73 16.24
C VAL A 25 6.27 8.44 16.82
N THR A 26 5.79 9.50 16.17
CA THR A 26 4.58 10.21 16.61
C THR A 26 3.32 9.61 16.00
N LEU A 27 3.42 9.11 14.77
CA LEU A 27 2.28 8.55 14.02
C LEU A 27 1.83 7.19 14.55
N GLN A 28 2.76 6.35 15.02
CA GLN A 28 2.45 5.04 15.56
C GLN A 28 1.45 5.13 16.73
N PRO A 29 1.72 5.84 17.85
CA PRO A 29 0.78 5.87 18.97
C PRO A 29 -0.55 6.52 18.61
N GLU A 30 -0.58 7.48 17.69
CA GLU A 30 -1.83 8.05 17.18
C GLU A 30 -2.65 7.02 16.39
N PHE A 31 -1.99 6.23 15.54
CA PHE A 31 -2.64 5.22 14.73
C PHE A 31 -3.10 4.01 15.57
N GLU A 32 -2.30 3.57 16.55
CA GLU A 32 -2.67 2.49 17.48
C GLU A 32 -3.97 2.80 18.24
N LYS A 33 -4.20 4.06 18.61
CA LYS A 33 -5.46 4.52 19.21
C LYS A 33 -6.64 4.41 18.25
N VAL A 34 -6.43 4.66 16.96
CA VAL A 34 -7.48 4.58 15.94
C VAL A 34 -7.92 3.14 15.71
N ILE A 35 -6.97 2.20 15.64
CA ILE A 35 -7.26 0.80 15.32
C ILE A 35 -7.38 -0.11 16.54
N ASN A 36 -7.19 0.45 17.75
CA ASN A 36 -7.12 -0.27 19.03
C ASN A 36 -6.22 -1.53 18.95
N HIS A 37 -5.06 -1.38 18.30
CA HIS A 37 -4.10 -2.46 18.08
C HIS A 37 -2.69 -1.88 18.12
N LYS A 38 -1.79 -2.57 18.82
CA LYS A 38 -0.40 -2.12 19.03
C LYS A 38 0.53 -2.72 17.99
N PHE A 39 1.40 -1.89 17.44
CA PHE A 39 2.53 -2.34 16.63
C PHE A 39 3.71 -2.69 17.53
N ALA A 40 4.52 -3.67 17.12
CA ALA A 40 5.72 -4.05 17.85
C ALA A 40 6.80 -2.94 17.85
N SER A 41 6.79 -2.06 16.83
CA SER A 41 7.68 -0.90 16.71
C SER A 41 7.18 0.06 15.63
N ASP A 42 7.72 1.27 15.62
CA ASP A 42 7.51 2.28 14.56
C ASP A 42 8.01 1.74 13.22
N LYS A 43 9.09 0.96 13.24
CA LYS A 43 9.60 0.21 12.08
C LYS A 43 8.58 -0.78 11.52
N ALA A 44 7.79 -1.45 12.35
CA ALA A 44 6.75 -2.37 11.88
C ALA A 44 5.66 -1.63 11.09
N MET A 45 5.23 -0.45 11.58
CA MET A 45 4.27 0.41 10.86
C MET A 45 4.86 0.93 9.55
N LYS A 46 6.12 1.40 9.58
CA LYS A 46 6.83 1.84 8.37
C LYS A 46 6.95 0.73 7.34
N ASN A 47 7.36 -0.48 7.74
CA ASN A 47 7.47 -1.64 6.86
C ASN A 47 6.13 -2.00 6.22
N LYS A 48 5.03 -1.91 6.99
CA LYS A 48 3.67 -2.12 6.47
C LYS A 48 3.33 -1.11 5.38
N TYR A 49 3.60 0.17 5.62
CA TYR A 49 3.43 1.24 4.63
C TYR A 49 4.28 1.01 3.38
N ASP A 50 5.56 0.66 3.55
CA ASP A 50 6.47 0.41 2.43
C ASP A 50 6.01 -0.77 1.57
N SER A 51 5.50 -1.85 2.19
CA SER A 51 4.88 -2.98 1.46
C SER A 51 3.66 -2.53 0.66
N MET A 52 2.75 -1.79 1.28
CA MET A 52 1.56 -1.27 0.60
C MET A 52 1.92 -0.34 -0.56
N ARG A 53 2.96 0.48 -0.40
CA ARG A 53 3.46 1.36 -1.46
C ARG A 53 4.06 0.56 -2.62
N LYS A 54 4.81 -0.51 -2.35
CA LYS A 54 5.34 -1.42 -3.37
C LYS A 54 4.22 -2.07 -4.17
N GLU A 55 3.22 -2.63 -3.48
CA GLU A 55 2.03 -3.22 -4.12
C GLU A 55 1.28 -2.20 -4.99
N TYR A 56 1.07 -0.99 -4.49
CA TYR A 56 0.42 0.08 -5.26
C TYR A 56 1.22 0.51 -6.48
N ASN A 57 2.54 0.63 -6.35
CA ASN A 57 3.41 0.95 -7.49
C ASN A 57 3.39 -0.17 -8.54
N LEU A 58 3.38 -1.43 -8.12
CA LEU A 58 3.22 -2.57 -9.02
C LEU A 58 1.87 -2.48 -9.75
N TRP A 59 0.77 -2.29 -9.03
CA TRP A 59 -0.56 -2.10 -9.62
C TRP A 59 -0.58 -0.94 -10.63
N LYS A 60 0.05 0.20 -10.29
CA LYS A 60 0.14 1.36 -11.17
C LYS A 60 0.96 1.06 -12.43
N SER A 61 2.07 0.34 -12.30
CA SER A 61 2.90 -0.09 -13.44
C SER A 61 2.16 -1.08 -14.34
N LEU A 62 1.41 -2.02 -13.78
CA LEU A 62 0.58 -2.95 -14.56
C LEU A 62 -0.54 -2.21 -15.29
N LYS A 63 -1.24 -1.32 -14.60
CA LYS A 63 -2.30 -0.49 -15.20
C LYS A 63 -1.79 0.39 -16.35
N ASN A 64 -0.56 0.89 -16.26
CA ASN A 64 0.01 1.81 -17.25
C ASN A 64 0.89 1.13 -18.31
N GLY A 65 1.35 -0.10 -18.08
CA GLY A 65 2.30 -0.82 -18.95
C GLY A 65 1.64 -1.76 -19.96
N GLU A 66 0.35 -2.07 -19.80
CA GLU A 66 -0.33 -3.08 -20.61
C GLU A 66 -1.56 -2.49 -21.32
N THR A 67 -1.34 -1.66 -22.34
CA THR A 67 -2.30 -1.48 -23.45
C THR A 67 -2.38 -2.75 -24.32
N GLY A 68 -2.53 -3.93 -23.71
CA GLY A 68 -2.49 -5.21 -24.41
C GLY A 68 -2.69 -6.48 -23.58
N LEU A 69 -2.77 -6.40 -22.24
CA LEU A 69 -3.16 -7.53 -21.39
C LEU A 69 -4.50 -7.19 -20.73
N GLY A 70 -5.46 -8.10 -20.92
CA GLY A 70 -6.87 -7.89 -20.60
C GLY A 70 -7.09 -7.68 -19.11
N TRP A 71 -7.23 -6.42 -18.70
CA TRP A 71 -7.84 -6.08 -17.43
C TRP A 71 -9.27 -6.63 -17.43
N ASN A 72 -9.55 -7.64 -16.61
CA ASN A 72 -10.90 -8.15 -16.49
C ASN A 72 -11.69 -7.28 -15.52
N GLU A 73 -12.44 -6.34 -16.08
CA GLU A 73 -13.25 -5.36 -15.35
C GLU A 73 -14.32 -6.04 -14.47
N SER A 74 -14.75 -7.26 -14.82
CA SER A 74 -15.77 -8.01 -14.07
C SER A 74 -15.25 -8.64 -12.78
N THR A 75 -14.00 -9.13 -12.76
CA THR A 75 -13.42 -9.81 -11.59
C THR A 75 -12.57 -8.89 -10.73
N LYS A 76 -12.22 -7.70 -11.22
CA LYS A 76 -11.21 -6.79 -10.62
C LYS A 76 -9.87 -7.51 -10.38
N GLN A 77 -9.59 -8.54 -11.17
CA GLN A 77 -8.35 -9.30 -11.14
C GLN A 77 -7.65 -9.15 -12.49
N LEU A 78 -6.32 -9.07 -12.46
CA LEU A 78 -5.54 -9.29 -13.67
C LEU A 78 -5.76 -10.73 -14.10
N ASN A 79 -6.42 -10.94 -15.24
CA ASN A 79 -6.62 -12.25 -15.82
C ASN A 79 -5.34 -12.66 -16.57
N CYS A 80 -4.28 -12.91 -15.81
CA CYS A 80 -2.99 -13.39 -16.31
C CYS A 80 -2.81 -14.85 -15.88
N SER A 81 -2.26 -15.68 -16.76
CA SER A 81 -2.04 -17.10 -16.48
C SER A 81 -1.07 -17.30 -15.32
N ASP A 82 -1.19 -18.43 -14.62
CA ASP A 82 -0.32 -18.79 -13.49
C ASP A 82 1.18 -18.77 -13.87
N GLU A 83 1.50 -19.04 -15.14
CA GLU A 83 2.83 -18.92 -15.73
C GLU A 83 3.39 -17.49 -15.68
N TRP A 84 2.55 -16.47 -15.90
CA TRP A 84 2.95 -15.05 -15.86
C TRP A 84 3.21 -14.60 -14.42
N TRP A 85 2.36 -15.01 -13.47
CA TRP A 85 2.56 -14.73 -12.04
C TRP A 85 3.85 -15.36 -11.51
N LYS A 86 4.15 -16.62 -11.87
CA LYS A 86 5.40 -17.31 -11.48
C LYS A 86 6.67 -16.64 -11.98
N ARG A 87 6.61 -15.95 -13.13
CA ARG A 87 7.78 -15.23 -13.68
C ARG A 87 8.01 -13.87 -13.04
N LYS A 88 6.97 -13.24 -12.47
CA LYS A 88 7.03 -11.87 -11.94
C LYS A 88 7.06 -11.80 -10.42
N ILE A 89 6.46 -12.77 -9.73
CA ILE A 89 6.51 -12.91 -8.28
C ILE A 89 7.29 -14.20 -8.00
N GLN A 90 8.60 -14.06 -7.77
CA GLN A 90 9.33 -15.15 -7.12
C GLN A 90 8.92 -15.14 -5.65
N PHE A 91 8.29 -16.22 -5.21
CA PHE A 91 8.08 -16.52 -3.79
C PHE A 91 9.41 -16.82 -3.11
#